data_AF-A0A257ANM5-F1
#
_entry.id   AF-A0A257ANM5-F1
#
_cell.length_a   1.000
_cell.length_b   1.000
_cell.length_c   1.000
_cell.angle_alpha   90.00
_cell.angle_beta   90.00
_cell.angle_gamma   90.00
#
_symmetry.space_group_name_H-M   'P 1'
#
loop_
_entity.id
_entity.type
_entity.pdbx_description
1 polymer ?
#
loop_
_entity_poly.entity_id
_entity_poly.type
_entity_poly.pdbx_seq_one_letter_code
_entity_poly.pdbx_strand_id
1 'polypeptide(L)'
;MNPKTTIERAKEHFGKIIEEQLNRVEALKNSETRENWTDYKSLKPIVIGVIGGDGIGPYISRETRRVLEFLLRDAVESGKIRFKEISGLTIERRVEVGQTLPDAVLAEVKNCHVLLKGPTTTPTAKDGSWPNLESANVALRRELDLFANVRPVKVPEQGIDWVFFRENTEGAYILGSRGVNVSDDLAVDFKVATTQGSERIIRLAFDYAHRNEINRLTVVTKANILKATDGKFLGVADYVAARYPAVKWDSWFVDIFAAKLLDPKRRREFRVVVLPNLYGDIVTDEAAELQGGVGTAGSANIGKRYAMFEAIHGSAPRMVEEGRAEFANPSSLLRASVLLLRHIGFVAEAEKLETVLDFCSREKSKRKLVPSGRSDGATCTEFADFVMKTIPKI
;
A
#
# COMPACT_ATOMS: atom_id res chain seq x y z
N MET A 1 -7.05 26.22 33.21
CA MET A 1 -8.29 25.40 33.38
C MET A 1 -8.22 24.64 34.70
N ASN A 2 -9.34 24.31 35.33
CA ASN A 2 -9.37 23.46 36.52
C ASN A 2 -8.85 22.04 36.16
N PRO A 3 -7.78 21.51 36.81
CA PRO A 3 -7.21 20.21 36.50
C PRO A 3 -8.22 19.05 36.50
N LYS A 4 -9.22 19.08 37.41
CA LYS A 4 -10.28 18.06 37.45
C LYS A 4 -11.13 18.05 36.18
N THR A 5 -11.51 19.23 35.70
CA THR A 5 -12.31 19.37 34.46
C THR A 5 -11.52 18.93 33.24
N THR A 6 -10.22 19.25 33.20
CA THR A 6 -9.30 18.80 32.14
C THR A 6 -9.19 17.28 32.08
N ILE A 7 -9.03 16.61 33.23
CA ILE A 7 -8.92 15.15 33.33
C ILE A 7 -10.23 14.47 32.90
N GLU A 8 -11.39 14.97 33.35
CA GLU A 8 -12.68 14.37 32.96
C GLU A 8 -12.94 14.47 31.46
N ARG A 9 -12.60 15.60 30.82
CA ARG A 9 -12.68 15.74 29.35
C ARG A 9 -11.79 14.73 28.62
N ALA A 10 -10.57 14.50 29.11
CA ALA A 10 -9.67 13.50 28.53
C ALA A 10 -10.20 12.07 28.69
N LYS A 11 -10.79 11.74 29.86
CA LYS A 11 -11.44 10.45 30.11
C LYS A 11 -12.62 10.21 29.18
N GLU A 12 -13.49 11.20 29.01
CA GLU A 12 -14.64 11.11 28.10
C GLU A 12 -14.18 10.88 26.66
N HIS A 13 -13.14 11.61 26.21
CA HIS A 13 -12.56 11.43 24.88
C HIS A 13 -11.99 10.02 24.67
N PHE A 14 -11.21 9.52 25.63
CA PHE A 14 -10.68 8.17 25.56
C PHE A 14 -11.79 7.11 25.60
N GLY A 15 -12.83 7.30 26.42
CA GLY A 15 -14.01 6.43 26.47
C GLY A 15 -14.67 6.26 25.11
N LYS A 16 -14.89 7.37 24.38
CA LYS A 16 -15.45 7.34 23.01
C LYS A 16 -14.56 6.54 22.05
N ILE A 17 -13.24 6.74 22.11
CA ILE A 17 -12.30 5.96 21.30
C ILE A 17 -12.43 4.46 21.61
N ILE A 18 -12.51 4.08 22.89
CA ILE A 18 -12.65 2.67 23.28
C ILE A 18 -13.96 2.07 22.79
N GLU A 19 -15.10 2.77 22.94
CA GLU A 19 -16.40 2.33 22.42
C GLU A 19 -16.35 2.10 20.89
N GLU A 20 -15.79 3.04 20.13
CA GLU A 20 -15.59 2.91 18.68
C GLU A 20 -14.76 1.67 18.32
N GLN A 21 -13.66 1.43 19.04
CA GLN A 21 -12.78 0.28 18.77
C GLN A 21 -13.43 -1.05 19.15
N LEU A 22 -14.20 -1.11 20.24
CA LEU A 22 -14.95 -2.30 20.64
C LEU A 22 -16.04 -2.63 19.61
N ASN A 23 -16.78 -1.62 19.14
CA ASN A 23 -17.77 -1.80 18.07
C ASN A 23 -17.12 -2.30 16.78
N ARG A 24 -15.95 -1.77 16.42
CA ARG A 24 -15.17 -2.27 15.27
C ARG A 24 -14.72 -3.72 15.46
N VAL A 25 -14.30 -4.12 16.65
CA VAL A 25 -13.94 -5.51 16.95
C VAL A 25 -15.14 -6.45 16.74
N GLU A 26 -16.32 -6.09 17.22
CA GLU A 26 -17.53 -6.90 17.01
C GLU A 26 -17.92 -6.95 15.53
N ALA A 27 -17.78 -5.85 14.79
CA ALA A 27 -17.99 -5.84 13.34
C ALA A 27 -17.03 -6.80 12.61
N LEU A 28 -15.74 -6.81 12.98
CA LEU A 28 -14.74 -7.72 12.39
C LEU A 28 -15.03 -9.19 12.69
N LYS A 29 -15.42 -9.52 13.92
CA LYS A 29 -15.84 -10.89 14.27
C LYS A 29 -17.02 -11.34 13.42
N ASN A 30 -18.00 -10.47 13.22
CA ASN A 30 -19.18 -10.77 12.40
C ASN A 30 -18.84 -10.89 10.91
N SER A 31 -17.93 -10.06 10.37
CA SER A 31 -17.53 -10.15 8.96
C SER A 31 -16.68 -11.39 8.67
N GLU A 32 -15.87 -11.88 9.61
CA GLU A 32 -15.12 -13.12 9.44
C GLU A 32 -16.01 -14.34 9.17
N THR A 33 -17.24 -14.35 9.71
CA THR A 33 -18.21 -15.44 9.47
C THR A 33 -18.99 -15.31 8.15
N ARG A 34 -18.97 -14.13 7.51
CA ARG A 34 -19.85 -13.80 6.38
C ARG A 34 -19.11 -13.50 5.07
N GLU A 35 -17.88 -12.99 5.14
CA GLU A 35 -17.13 -12.56 3.96
C GLU A 35 -16.03 -13.56 3.59
N ASN A 36 -16.24 -14.21 2.44
CA ASN A 36 -15.25 -14.99 1.75
C ASN A 36 -14.34 -14.09 0.90
N TRP A 37 -13.12 -14.57 0.65
CA TRP A 37 -12.23 -13.96 -0.32
C TRP A 37 -12.89 -13.91 -1.70
N THR A 38 -12.75 -12.78 -2.39
CA THR A 38 -13.19 -12.65 -3.77
C THR A 38 -12.47 -13.68 -4.65
N ASP A 39 -13.24 -14.55 -5.31
CA ASP A 39 -12.70 -15.50 -6.28
C ASP A 39 -12.65 -14.87 -7.69
N TYR A 40 -11.50 -14.29 -8.04
CA TYR A 40 -11.28 -13.68 -9.35
C TYR A 40 -11.38 -14.67 -10.52
N LYS A 41 -11.24 -15.99 -10.28
CA LYS A 41 -11.35 -16.99 -11.34
C LYS A 41 -12.77 -17.10 -11.86
N SER A 42 -13.77 -17.08 -10.98
CA SER A 42 -15.19 -17.16 -11.36
C SER A 42 -15.81 -15.84 -11.82
N LEU A 43 -15.20 -14.69 -11.51
CA LEU A 43 -15.72 -13.37 -11.91
C LEU A 43 -15.62 -13.10 -13.42
N LYS A 44 -16.73 -12.70 -14.06
CA LYS A 44 -16.75 -12.21 -15.45
C LYS A 44 -17.83 -11.10 -15.62
N PRO A 45 -17.45 -9.83 -15.87
CA PRO A 45 -16.09 -9.30 -15.95
C PRO A 45 -15.47 -9.03 -14.57
N ILE A 46 -14.14 -9.13 -14.47
CA ILE A 46 -13.38 -8.43 -13.43
C ILE A 46 -13.29 -6.96 -13.83
N VAL A 47 -13.63 -6.07 -12.92
CA VAL A 47 -13.71 -4.63 -13.18
C VAL A 47 -12.53 -3.95 -12.53
N ILE A 48 -11.63 -3.40 -13.36
CA ILE A 48 -10.44 -2.67 -12.95
C ILE A 48 -10.76 -1.17 -12.98
N GLY A 49 -10.93 -0.57 -11.80
CA GLY A 49 -11.12 0.87 -11.65
C GLY A 49 -9.78 1.61 -11.74
N VAL A 50 -9.64 2.56 -12.66
CA VAL A 50 -8.41 3.36 -12.83
C VAL A 50 -8.67 4.78 -12.31
N ILE A 51 -7.89 5.19 -11.30
CA ILE A 51 -7.99 6.51 -10.67
C ILE A 51 -6.67 7.25 -10.92
N GLY A 52 -6.72 8.34 -11.70
CA GLY A 52 -5.52 9.10 -12.07
C GLY A 52 -4.82 9.79 -10.90
N GLY A 53 -5.57 10.29 -9.93
CA GLY A 53 -5.03 11.04 -8.79
C GLY A 53 -4.55 12.44 -9.18
N ASP A 54 -3.53 12.93 -8.49
CA ASP A 54 -3.03 14.30 -8.53
C ASP A 54 -1.61 14.40 -9.11
N GLY A 55 -1.21 15.59 -9.56
CA GLY A 55 0.15 15.91 -9.99
C GLY A 55 0.60 15.06 -11.19
N ILE A 56 1.66 14.27 -11.05
CA ILE A 56 2.12 13.34 -12.11
C ILE A 56 1.19 12.13 -12.31
N GLY A 57 0.23 11.91 -11.39
CA GLY A 57 -0.64 10.75 -11.37
C GLY A 57 -1.40 10.48 -12.67
N PRO A 58 -2.08 11.48 -13.27
CA PRO A 58 -2.76 11.30 -14.55
C PRO A 58 -1.85 10.84 -15.69
N TYR A 59 -0.59 11.31 -15.73
CA TYR A 59 0.38 10.92 -16.76
C TYR A 59 0.75 9.45 -16.62
N ILE A 60 1.22 9.04 -15.43
CA ILE A 60 1.67 7.67 -15.20
C ILE A 60 0.51 6.66 -15.24
N SER A 61 -0.69 7.06 -14.78
CA SER A 61 -1.88 6.18 -14.76
C SER A 61 -2.41 5.92 -16.16
N ARG A 62 -2.42 6.94 -17.03
CA ARG A 62 -2.79 6.79 -18.44
C ARG A 62 -1.87 5.79 -19.13
N GLU A 63 -0.56 5.97 -18.99
CA GLU A 63 0.41 5.08 -19.64
C GLU A 63 0.41 3.66 -19.06
N THR A 64 0.24 3.53 -17.74
CA THR A 64 0.10 2.21 -17.10
C THR A 64 -1.15 1.48 -17.59
N ARG A 65 -2.28 2.19 -17.73
CA ARG A 65 -3.51 1.62 -18.28
C ARG A 65 -3.29 1.13 -19.72
N ARG A 66 -2.61 1.90 -20.57
CA ARG A 66 -2.28 1.47 -21.95
C ARG A 66 -1.50 0.15 -21.97
N VAL A 67 -0.48 0.01 -21.10
CA VAL A 67 0.31 -1.23 -20.98
C VAL A 67 -0.56 -2.40 -20.51
N LEU A 68 -1.45 -2.17 -19.54
CA LEU A 68 -2.39 -3.19 -19.07
C LEU A 68 -3.41 -3.61 -20.14
N GLU A 69 -3.98 -2.66 -20.87
CA GLU A 69 -4.90 -2.94 -21.98
C GLU A 69 -4.20 -3.73 -23.10
N PHE A 70 -2.91 -3.44 -23.36
CA PHE A 70 -2.09 -4.23 -24.28
C PHE A 70 -1.90 -5.68 -23.80
N LEU A 71 -1.49 -5.87 -22.53
CA LEU A 71 -1.28 -7.20 -21.94
C LEU A 71 -2.56 -8.03 -21.84
N LEU A 72 -3.69 -7.36 -21.59
CA LEU A 72 -4.98 -8.00 -21.33
C LEU A 72 -5.93 -7.95 -22.53
N ARG A 73 -5.43 -7.68 -23.75
CA ARG A 73 -6.26 -7.51 -24.95
C ARG A 73 -7.28 -8.63 -25.13
N ASP A 74 -6.83 -9.88 -25.12
CA ASP A 74 -7.70 -11.05 -25.31
C ASP A 74 -8.74 -11.18 -24.17
N ALA A 75 -8.35 -10.79 -22.95
CA ALA A 75 -9.24 -10.80 -21.79
C ALA A 75 -10.28 -9.68 -21.84
N VAL A 76 -9.95 -8.53 -22.43
CA VAL A 76 -10.89 -7.45 -22.71
C VAL A 76 -11.84 -7.84 -23.84
N GLU A 77 -11.33 -8.37 -24.95
CA GLU A 77 -12.12 -8.82 -26.11
C GLU A 77 -13.10 -9.95 -25.74
N SER A 78 -12.69 -10.88 -24.89
CA SER A 78 -13.56 -11.96 -24.39
C SER A 78 -14.55 -11.52 -23.29
N GLY A 79 -14.48 -10.26 -22.84
CA GLY A 79 -15.28 -9.71 -21.76
C GLY A 79 -14.92 -10.23 -20.36
N LYS A 80 -13.75 -10.85 -20.18
CA LYS A 80 -13.22 -11.27 -18.87
C LYS A 80 -12.75 -10.08 -18.04
N ILE A 81 -12.19 -9.05 -18.66
CA ILE A 81 -11.74 -7.80 -18.03
C ILE A 81 -12.55 -6.62 -18.56
N ARG A 82 -12.88 -5.69 -17.69
CA ARG A 82 -13.40 -4.37 -18.04
C ARG A 82 -12.65 -3.28 -17.29
N PHE A 83 -12.08 -2.33 -18.00
CA PHE A 83 -11.54 -1.11 -17.40
C PHE A 83 -12.65 -0.10 -17.16
N LYS A 84 -12.59 0.59 -16.03
CA LYS A 84 -13.47 1.71 -15.70
C LYS A 84 -12.61 2.88 -15.22
N GLU A 85 -12.69 4.00 -15.92
CA GLU A 85 -12.07 5.23 -15.44
C GLU A 85 -12.92 5.83 -14.33
N ILE A 86 -12.28 6.28 -13.25
CA ILE A 86 -12.93 6.93 -12.11
C ILE A 86 -12.26 8.30 -11.93
N SER A 87 -13.03 9.35 -12.17
CA SER A 87 -12.61 10.74 -11.99
C SER A 87 -13.13 11.30 -10.66
N GLY A 88 -12.74 12.53 -10.31
CA GLY A 88 -13.29 13.24 -9.15
C GLY A 88 -12.56 13.01 -7.81
N LEU A 89 -11.48 12.24 -7.77
CA LEU A 89 -10.62 12.12 -6.58
C LEU A 89 -9.48 13.18 -6.53
N THR A 90 -9.52 14.19 -7.40
CA THR A 90 -8.46 15.22 -7.42
C THR A 90 -8.50 16.08 -6.16
N ILE A 91 -7.39 16.70 -5.79
CA ILE A 91 -7.30 17.61 -4.65
C ILE A 91 -8.29 18.78 -4.79
N GLU A 92 -8.44 19.36 -5.98
CA GLU A 92 -9.35 20.48 -6.23
C GLU A 92 -10.79 20.07 -5.96
N ARG A 93 -11.22 18.91 -6.50
CA ARG A 93 -12.58 18.42 -6.31
C ARG A 93 -12.87 18.10 -4.85
N ARG A 94 -11.93 17.44 -4.16
CA ARG A 94 -12.07 17.09 -2.73
C ARG A 94 -12.19 18.33 -1.85
N VAL A 95 -11.46 19.38 -2.18
CA VAL A 95 -11.53 20.65 -1.46
C VAL A 95 -12.82 21.40 -1.77
N GLU A 96 -13.22 21.46 -3.05
CA GLU A 96 -14.48 22.09 -3.49
C GLU A 96 -15.69 21.54 -2.71
N VAL A 97 -15.76 20.22 -2.53
CA VAL A 97 -16.87 19.57 -1.82
C VAL A 97 -16.62 19.39 -0.32
N GLY A 98 -15.42 19.72 0.18
CA GLY A 98 -15.05 19.54 1.58
C GLY A 98 -15.00 18.08 2.04
N GLN A 99 -14.80 17.12 1.14
CA GLN A 99 -14.78 15.68 1.44
C GLN A 99 -13.44 15.05 1.02
N THR A 100 -12.79 14.33 1.95
CA THR A 100 -11.59 13.53 1.64
C THR A 100 -11.83 12.48 0.56
N LEU A 101 -13.04 11.92 0.53
CA LEU A 101 -13.45 10.91 -0.43
C LEU A 101 -14.91 11.20 -0.83
N PRO A 102 -15.14 11.84 -1.98
CA PRO A 102 -16.49 12.23 -2.36
C PRO A 102 -17.41 11.03 -2.54
N ASP A 103 -18.66 11.13 -2.08
CA ASP A 103 -19.59 9.99 -2.00
C ASP A 103 -19.85 9.34 -3.37
N ALA A 104 -19.98 10.15 -4.42
CA ALA A 104 -20.14 9.67 -5.79
C ALA A 104 -18.93 8.83 -6.25
N VAL A 105 -17.71 9.27 -5.90
CA VAL A 105 -16.47 8.57 -6.23
C VAL A 105 -16.38 7.25 -5.46
N LEU A 106 -16.75 7.25 -4.18
CA LEU A 106 -16.79 6.03 -3.37
C LEU A 106 -17.78 5.00 -3.93
N ALA A 107 -18.95 5.44 -4.40
CA ALA A 107 -19.93 4.57 -5.03
C ALA A 107 -19.38 3.94 -6.32
N GLU A 108 -18.67 4.71 -7.13
CA GLU A 108 -18.00 4.21 -8.33
C GLU A 108 -16.88 3.21 -8.02
N VAL A 109 -16.10 3.49 -6.98
CA VAL A 109 -15.04 2.62 -6.48
C VAL A 109 -15.61 1.29 -5.97
N LYS A 110 -16.70 1.31 -5.21
CA LYS A 110 -17.38 0.09 -4.70
C LYS A 110 -18.03 -0.77 -5.82
N ASN A 111 -18.21 -0.21 -7.01
CA ASN A 111 -18.63 -0.95 -8.21
C ASN A 111 -17.46 -1.63 -8.98
N CYS A 112 -16.22 -1.48 -8.50
CA CYS A 112 -15.05 -2.14 -9.04
C CYS A 112 -14.59 -3.28 -8.14
N HIS A 113 -13.86 -4.25 -8.71
CA HIS A 113 -13.32 -5.39 -7.96
C HIS A 113 -11.88 -5.14 -7.52
N VAL A 114 -11.11 -4.49 -8.38
CA VAL A 114 -9.75 -4.03 -8.10
C VAL A 114 -9.56 -2.61 -8.60
N LEU A 115 -8.66 -1.87 -7.96
CA LEU A 115 -8.33 -0.49 -8.31
C LEU A 115 -6.86 -0.39 -8.70
N LEU A 116 -6.57 0.40 -9.73
CA LEU A 116 -5.25 0.91 -10.05
C LEU A 116 -5.26 2.42 -9.79
N LYS A 117 -4.50 2.88 -8.80
CA LYS A 117 -4.58 4.25 -8.29
C LYS A 117 -3.23 4.96 -8.41
N GLY A 118 -3.24 6.14 -9.05
CA GLY A 118 -2.15 7.09 -9.03
C GLY A 118 -1.99 7.83 -7.69
N PRO A 119 -0.90 8.58 -7.49
CA PRO A 119 -0.66 9.34 -6.27
C PRO A 119 -1.74 10.40 -6.03
N THR A 120 -2.01 10.72 -4.76
CA THR A 120 -2.95 11.78 -4.36
C THR A 120 -2.30 12.71 -3.35
N THR A 121 -2.50 14.01 -3.49
CA THR A 121 -1.98 15.03 -2.60
C THR A 121 -2.86 15.15 -1.36
N THR A 122 -2.29 15.18 -0.16
CA THR A 122 -3.07 15.49 1.05
C THR A 122 -3.09 17.00 1.24
N PRO A 123 -4.26 17.67 1.20
CA PRO A 123 -4.34 19.11 1.42
C PRO A 123 -4.01 19.42 2.89
N THR A 124 -3.15 20.41 3.11
CA THR A 124 -2.73 20.83 4.46
C THR A 124 -2.86 22.33 4.62
N ALA A 125 -3.35 22.79 5.77
CA ALA A 125 -3.54 24.21 6.08
C ALA A 125 -2.25 24.96 6.46
N LYS A 126 -1.06 24.46 6.09
CA LYS A 126 0.24 25.00 6.55
C LYS A 126 0.48 26.46 6.14
N ASP A 127 -0.09 26.88 5.02
CA ASP A 127 0.03 28.23 4.46
C ASP A 127 -1.35 28.88 4.21
N GLY A 128 -2.44 28.26 4.69
CA GLY A 128 -3.81 28.73 4.47
C GLY A 128 -4.36 28.49 3.05
N SER A 129 -3.61 27.86 2.14
CA SER A 129 -4.06 27.60 0.76
C SER A 129 -5.09 26.48 0.64
N TRP A 130 -5.11 25.55 1.59
CA TRP A 130 -5.99 24.38 1.58
C TRP A 130 -6.58 24.07 2.97
N PRO A 131 -7.81 23.53 3.05
CA PRO A 131 -8.33 22.99 4.31
C PRO A 131 -7.51 21.79 4.78
N ASN A 132 -7.56 21.48 6.07
CA ASN A 132 -6.96 20.26 6.61
C ASN A 132 -7.93 19.08 6.42
N LEU A 133 -7.71 18.25 5.39
CA LEU A 133 -8.48 17.03 5.18
C LEU A 133 -7.64 15.79 5.48
N GLU A 134 -8.30 14.72 5.92
CA GLU A 134 -7.68 13.40 6.03
C GLU A 134 -7.09 12.96 4.67
N SER A 135 -6.10 12.08 4.69
CA SER A 135 -5.55 11.48 3.47
C SER A 135 -6.60 10.62 2.74
N ALA A 136 -6.78 10.85 1.44
CA ALA A 136 -7.65 10.03 0.58
C ALA A 136 -7.23 8.54 0.58
N ASN A 137 -5.93 8.25 0.72
CA ASN A 137 -5.42 6.89 0.84
C ASN A 137 -5.94 6.20 2.11
N VAL A 138 -5.85 6.88 3.25
CA VAL A 138 -6.32 6.35 4.54
C VAL A 138 -7.82 6.12 4.50
N ALA A 139 -8.59 7.08 3.99
CA ALA A 139 -10.03 6.95 3.83
C ALA A 139 -10.41 5.76 2.94
N LEU A 140 -9.81 5.61 1.74
CA LEU A 140 -10.07 4.48 0.85
C LEU A 140 -9.73 3.13 1.48
N ARG A 141 -8.59 3.03 2.17
CA ARG A 141 -8.18 1.79 2.86
C ARG A 141 -9.17 1.39 3.94
N ARG A 142 -9.71 2.37 4.69
CA ARG A 142 -10.74 2.14 5.70
C ARG A 142 -12.07 1.72 5.08
N GLU A 143 -12.57 2.49 4.13
CA GLU A 143 -13.88 2.27 3.49
C GLU A 143 -13.98 0.95 2.71
N LEU A 144 -12.84 0.42 2.27
CA LEU A 144 -12.74 -0.84 1.51
C LEU A 144 -12.15 -2.00 2.33
N ASP A 145 -11.87 -1.78 3.63
CA ASP A 145 -11.21 -2.72 4.54
C ASP A 145 -9.93 -3.37 3.95
N LEU A 146 -9.06 -2.53 3.37
CA LEU A 146 -7.79 -2.95 2.77
C LEU A 146 -6.71 -3.12 3.84
N PHE A 147 -6.85 -4.17 4.64
CA PHE A 147 -6.11 -4.40 5.87
C PHE A 147 -4.63 -4.71 5.72
N ALA A 148 -4.19 -5.15 4.53
CA ALA A 148 -2.82 -5.53 4.27
C ALA A 148 -2.21 -4.64 3.20
N ASN A 149 -1.15 -3.91 3.51
CA ASN A 149 -0.27 -3.33 2.49
C ASN A 149 0.89 -4.31 2.22
N VAL A 150 0.95 -4.84 1.01
CA VAL A 150 1.95 -5.80 0.53
C VAL A 150 2.94 -5.08 -0.37
N ARG A 151 4.22 -5.15 -0.02
CA ARG A 151 5.33 -4.49 -0.74
C ARG A 151 6.48 -5.47 -0.97
N PRO A 152 6.67 -5.97 -2.20
CA PRO A 152 7.87 -6.72 -2.55
C PRO A 152 9.04 -5.77 -2.86
N VAL A 153 10.22 -6.15 -2.40
CA VAL A 153 11.48 -5.45 -2.65
C VAL A 153 12.52 -6.48 -3.09
N LYS A 154 13.05 -6.31 -4.30
CA LYS A 154 13.95 -7.30 -4.91
C LYS A 154 15.17 -6.64 -5.52
N VAL A 155 16.35 -7.10 -5.07
CA VAL A 155 17.66 -6.70 -5.60
C VAL A 155 18.53 -7.95 -5.69
N PRO A 156 18.37 -8.77 -6.74
CA PRO A 156 18.98 -10.10 -6.83
C PRO A 156 20.50 -10.08 -6.70
N GLU A 157 21.17 -9.05 -7.24
CA GLU A 157 22.62 -8.89 -7.19
C GLU A 157 23.13 -8.69 -5.75
N GLN A 158 22.26 -8.26 -4.85
CA GLN A 158 22.53 -8.07 -3.43
C GLN A 158 22.02 -9.24 -2.56
N GLY A 159 21.32 -10.21 -3.17
CA GLY A 159 20.63 -11.32 -2.51
C GLY A 159 19.37 -10.87 -1.76
N ILE A 160 18.73 -9.78 -2.20
CA ILE A 160 17.53 -9.22 -1.58
C ILE A 160 16.29 -9.72 -2.33
N ASP A 161 15.37 -10.34 -1.59
CA ASP A 161 14.06 -10.78 -2.06
C ASP A 161 13.08 -10.80 -0.87
N TRP A 162 12.57 -9.62 -0.55
CA TRP A 162 11.70 -9.39 0.60
C TRP A 162 10.27 -9.15 0.15
N VAL A 163 9.33 -9.61 0.97
CA VAL A 163 7.91 -9.28 0.86
C VAL A 163 7.42 -8.82 2.22
N PHE A 164 7.06 -7.55 2.30
CA PHE A 164 6.54 -6.94 3.52
C PHE A 164 5.02 -6.99 3.54
N PHE A 165 4.46 -7.36 4.69
CA PHE A 165 3.04 -7.36 5.03
C PHE A 165 2.82 -6.36 6.16
N ARG A 166 2.45 -5.14 5.79
CA ARG A 166 2.16 -4.05 6.72
C ARG A 166 0.67 -4.06 7.07
N GLU A 167 0.36 -4.09 8.36
CA GLU A 167 -1.01 -3.83 8.86
C GLU A 167 -1.43 -2.40 8.45
N ASN A 168 -2.64 -2.22 7.91
CA ASN A 168 -3.00 -0.99 7.20
C ASN A 168 -4.34 -0.37 7.65
N THR A 169 -4.92 -0.88 8.74
CA THR A 169 -6.26 -0.52 9.24
C THR A 169 -6.30 -0.17 10.73
N GLU A 170 -5.16 -0.23 11.43
CA GLU A 170 -5.04 0.07 12.86
C GLU A 170 -3.73 0.83 13.18
N GLY A 171 -3.34 0.84 14.46
CA GLY A 171 -2.14 1.49 14.94
C GLY A 171 -2.29 3.00 15.12
N ALA A 172 -1.14 3.67 15.19
CA ALA A 172 -1.07 5.13 15.33
C ALA A 172 -1.56 5.87 14.07
N TYR A 173 -1.59 5.18 12.92
CA TYR A 173 -2.08 5.75 11.67
C TYR A 173 -3.58 6.08 11.70
N ILE A 174 -4.35 5.32 12.49
CA ILE A 174 -5.80 5.51 12.59
C ILE A 174 -6.16 6.34 13.83
N LEU A 175 -5.47 6.15 14.95
CA LEU A 175 -5.81 6.83 16.20
C LEU A 175 -4.86 7.98 16.59
N GLY A 176 -3.73 8.17 15.91
CA GLY A 176 -2.79 9.25 16.21
C GLY A 176 -3.42 10.62 15.95
N SER A 177 -4.18 10.77 14.87
CA SER A 177 -4.94 12.01 14.58
C SER A 177 -6.09 12.30 15.57
N ARG A 178 -6.43 11.32 16.41
CA ARG A 178 -7.43 11.45 17.48
C ARG A 178 -6.79 11.83 18.83
N GLY A 179 -5.50 12.16 18.84
CA GLY A 179 -4.82 12.68 20.01
C GLY A 179 -5.43 13.98 20.52
N VAL A 180 -5.13 14.31 21.78
CA VAL A 180 -5.64 15.50 22.45
C VAL A 180 -4.54 16.21 23.23
N ASN A 181 -4.54 17.54 23.14
CA ASN A 181 -3.82 18.39 24.10
C ASN A 181 -4.67 18.43 25.38
N VAL A 182 -4.25 17.64 26.37
CA VAL A 182 -4.89 17.58 27.69
C VAL A 182 -4.73 18.94 28.37
N SER A 183 -3.51 19.48 28.38
CA SER A 183 -3.18 20.85 28.78
C SER A 183 -2.20 21.48 27.78
N ASP A 184 -1.77 22.71 28.03
CA ASP A 184 -0.78 23.40 27.20
C ASP A 184 0.59 22.67 27.18
N ASP A 185 0.88 21.90 28.23
CA ASP A 185 2.15 21.17 28.42
C ASP A 185 2.03 19.66 28.18
N LEU A 186 0.81 19.13 27.95
CA LEU A 186 0.57 17.69 27.83
C LEU A 186 -0.30 17.34 26.63
N ALA A 187 0.30 16.63 25.68
CA ALA A 187 -0.38 15.99 24.55
C ALA A 187 -0.37 14.46 24.71
N VAL A 188 -1.46 13.81 24.31
CA VAL A 188 -1.57 12.35 24.31
C VAL A 188 -2.13 11.88 22.97
N ASP A 189 -1.35 11.04 22.29
CA ASP A 189 -1.77 10.32 21.08
C ASP A 189 -2.07 8.86 21.39
N PHE A 190 -2.85 8.23 20.52
CA PHE A 190 -3.33 6.87 20.72
C PHE A 190 -2.82 5.91 19.63
N LYS A 191 -2.58 4.67 20.04
CA LYS A 191 -2.26 3.53 19.18
C LYS A 191 -3.13 2.34 19.60
N VAL A 192 -3.75 1.67 18.64
CA VAL A 192 -4.56 0.46 18.88
C VAL A 192 -4.00 -0.74 18.13
N ALA A 193 -4.17 -1.91 18.74
CA ALA A 193 -4.03 -3.20 18.07
C ALA A 193 -5.14 -4.12 18.59
N THR A 194 -5.88 -4.74 17.69
CA THR A 194 -6.92 -5.72 17.98
C THR A 194 -6.44 -7.11 17.58
N THR A 195 -7.04 -8.14 18.19
CA THR A 195 -6.69 -9.53 17.85
C THR A 195 -7.07 -9.84 16.41
N GLN A 196 -8.28 -9.47 15.98
CA GLN A 196 -8.82 -9.71 14.64
C GLN A 196 -7.98 -9.00 13.57
N GLY A 197 -7.65 -7.72 13.79
CA GLY A 197 -6.82 -6.96 12.85
C GLY A 197 -5.40 -7.48 12.73
N SER A 198 -4.79 -7.91 13.84
CA SER A 198 -3.45 -8.51 13.83
C SER A 198 -3.47 -9.90 13.19
N GLU A 199 -4.46 -10.73 13.53
CA GLU A 199 -4.53 -12.12 13.07
C GLU A 199 -4.65 -12.20 11.54
N ARG A 200 -5.53 -11.40 10.94
CA ARG A 200 -5.76 -11.46 9.48
C ARG A 200 -4.52 -11.12 8.65
N ILE A 201 -3.71 -10.14 9.07
CA ILE A 201 -2.46 -9.78 8.36
C ILE A 201 -1.36 -10.80 8.61
N ILE A 202 -1.22 -11.27 9.85
CA ILE A 202 -0.23 -12.28 10.23
C ILE A 202 -0.52 -13.59 9.49
N ARG A 203 -1.77 -14.04 9.49
CA ARG A 203 -2.24 -15.22 8.75
C ARG A 203 -1.97 -15.07 7.26
N LEU A 204 -2.26 -13.91 6.67
CA LEU A 204 -1.95 -13.64 5.26
C LEU A 204 -0.45 -13.78 4.95
N ALA A 205 0.43 -13.30 5.84
CA ALA A 205 1.87 -13.43 5.68
C ALA A 205 2.35 -14.90 5.81
N PHE A 206 1.81 -15.66 6.78
CA PHE A 206 2.09 -17.10 6.92
C PHE A 206 1.56 -17.91 5.73
N ASP A 207 0.34 -17.63 5.26
CA ASP A 207 -0.23 -18.23 4.05
C ASP A 207 0.66 -17.97 2.84
N TYR A 208 1.14 -16.75 2.67
CA TYR A 208 2.07 -16.40 1.60
C TYR A 208 3.38 -17.19 1.73
N ALA A 209 3.99 -17.21 2.92
CA ALA A 209 5.23 -17.96 3.15
C ALA A 209 5.05 -19.45 2.83
N HIS A 210 3.97 -20.06 3.32
CA HIS A 210 3.67 -21.48 3.10
C HIS A 210 3.44 -21.82 1.62
N ARG A 211 2.61 -21.03 0.91
CA ARG A 211 2.28 -21.27 -0.51
C ARG A 211 3.47 -21.09 -1.45
N ASN A 212 4.45 -20.29 -1.06
CA ASN A 212 5.66 -20.03 -1.85
C ASN A 212 6.87 -20.83 -1.33
N GLU A 213 6.65 -21.83 -0.48
CA GLU A 213 7.69 -22.70 0.08
C GLU A 213 8.81 -21.91 0.81
N ILE A 214 8.46 -20.75 1.36
CA ILE A 214 9.36 -19.93 2.16
C ILE A 214 9.28 -20.41 3.61
N ASN A 215 10.38 -20.97 4.10
CA ASN A 215 10.44 -21.58 5.42
C ASN A 215 10.73 -20.60 6.57
N ARG A 216 10.77 -19.29 6.32
CA ARG A 216 11.06 -18.25 7.32
C ARG A 216 10.16 -17.03 7.18
N LEU A 217 9.56 -16.61 8.31
CA LEU A 217 8.79 -15.38 8.45
C LEU A 217 9.33 -14.55 9.63
N THR A 218 9.48 -13.25 9.45
CA THR A 218 9.98 -12.33 10.49
C THR A 218 8.88 -11.38 10.95
N VAL A 219 8.65 -11.30 12.26
CA VAL A 219 7.68 -10.38 12.87
C VAL A 219 8.43 -9.20 13.48
N VAL A 220 8.13 -7.97 13.04
CA VAL A 220 8.84 -6.77 13.49
C VAL A 220 7.96 -5.90 14.37
N THR A 221 8.41 -5.59 15.58
CA THR A 221 7.65 -4.78 16.55
C THR A 221 8.57 -3.89 17.41
N LYS A 222 8.01 -3.17 18.39
CA LYS A 222 8.75 -2.53 19.50
C LYS A 222 8.20 -3.01 20.85
N ALA A 223 7.89 -4.30 20.98
CA ALA A 223 7.26 -4.88 22.19
C ALA A 223 8.11 -4.75 23.47
N ASN A 224 9.40 -4.42 23.38
CA ASN A 224 10.17 -4.08 24.57
C ASN A 224 9.73 -2.76 25.22
N ILE A 225 9.17 -1.83 24.44
CA ILE A 225 8.63 -0.55 24.90
C ILE A 225 7.10 -0.57 24.93
N LEU A 226 6.44 -0.98 23.83
CA LEU A 226 4.99 -0.96 23.70
C LEU A 226 4.37 -2.32 24.09
N LYS A 227 4.31 -2.57 25.39
CA LYS A 227 3.86 -3.87 25.94
C LYS A 227 2.45 -4.27 25.52
N ALA A 228 1.50 -3.34 25.49
CA ALA A 228 0.10 -3.67 25.24
C ALA A 228 -0.19 -3.98 23.77
N THR A 229 0.13 -3.05 22.86
CA THR A 229 -0.21 -3.18 21.44
C THR A 229 0.71 -4.15 20.71
N ASP A 230 2.03 -3.97 20.85
CA ASP A 230 3.00 -4.82 20.16
C ASP A 230 3.16 -6.19 20.84
N GLY A 231 3.00 -6.25 22.16
CA GLY A 231 2.91 -7.54 22.85
C GLY A 231 1.71 -8.36 22.41
N LYS A 232 0.54 -7.71 22.19
CA LYS A 232 -0.62 -8.38 21.58
C LYS A 232 -0.30 -8.86 20.16
N PHE A 233 0.33 -8.03 19.32
CA PHE A 233 0.70 -8.41 17.96
C PHE A 233 1.61 -9.65 17.94
N LEU A 234 2.62 -9.71 18.83
CA LEU A 234 3.49 -10.88 18.99
C LEU A 234 2.72 -12.11 19.48
N GLY A 235 1.88 -11.98 20.51
CA GLY A 235 1.10 -13.10 21.03
C GLY A 235 0.10 -13.66 20.00
N VAL A 236 -0.41 -12.82 19.10
CA VAL A 236 -1.21 -13.28 17.95
C VAL A 236 -0.33 -13.99 16.92
N ALA A 237 0.91 -13.53 16.69
CA ALA A 237 1.86 -14.22 15.83
C ALA A 237 2.19 -15.64 16.34
N ASP A 238 2.43 -15.79 17.65
CA ASP A 238 2.60 -17.09 18.31
C ASP A 238 1.39 -18.01 18.04
N TYR A 239 0.19 -17.50 18.26
CA TYR A 239 -1.06 -18.24 18.06
C TYR A 239 -1.27 -18.68 16.61
N VAL A 240 -0.97 -17.81 15.63
CA VAL A 240 -1.08 -18.14 14.21
C VAL A 240 -0.01 -19.15 13.80
N ALA A 241 1.23 -18.97 14.24
CA ALA A 241 2.38 -19.82 13.89
C ALA A 241 2.15 -21.30 14.22
N ALA A 242 1.40 -21.61 15.29
CA ALA A 242 1.04 -22.97 15.66
C ALA A 242 0.30 -23.76 14.53
N ARG A 243 -0.28 -23.06 13.56
CA ARG A 243 -0.96 -23.66 12.39
C ARG A 243 -0.04 -23.86 11.18
N TYR A 244 1.20 -23.35 11.22
CA TYR A 244 2.15 -23.39 10.11
C TYR A 244 3.50 -24.00 10.55
N PRO A 245 3.54 -25.29 10.97
CA PRO A 245 4.75 -25.89 11.54
C PRO A 245 5.95 -25.93 10.58
N ALA A 246 5.72 -25.83 9.27
CA ALA A 246 6.78 -25.78 8.26
C ALA A 246 7.44 -24.39 8.13
N VAL A 247 6.79 -23.32 8.61
CA VAL A 247 7.30 -21.94 8.53
C VAL A 247 7.90 -21.58 9.88
N LYS A 248 9.23 -21.57 9.95
CA LYS A 248 9.93 -21.04 11.13
C LYS A 248 9.69 -19.54 11.19
N TRP A 249 9.59 -18.99 12.39
CA TRP A 249 9.45 -17.55 12.54
C TRP A 249 10.34 -17.00 13.66
N ASP A 250 10.73 -15.73 13.51
CA ASP A 250 11.50 -14.99 14.49
C ASP A 250 10.92 -13.58 14.70
N SER A 251 11.23 -12.97 15.85
CA SER A 251 10.80 -11.61 16.17
C SER A 251 11.99 -10.66 16.23
N TRP A 252 11.84 -9.47 15.66
CA TRP A 252 12.85 -8.41 15.70
C TRP A 252 12.26 -7.11 16.25
N PHE A 253 13.10 -6.33 16.95
CA PHE A 253 12.74 -4.95 17.24
C PHE A 253 12.97 -4.07 16.01
N VAL A 254 12.08 -3.12 15.75
CA VAL A 254 12.08 -2.30 14.54
C VAL A 254 13.39 -1.54 14.34
N ASP A 255 14.01 -1.03 15.41
CA ASP A 255 15.31 -0.34 15.36
C ASP A 255 16.43 -1.22 14.77
N ILE A 256 16.64 -2.39 15.37
CA ILE A 256 17.67 -3.33 14.95
C ILE A 256 17.31 -3.99 13.63
N PHE A 257 16.03 -4.22 13.34
CA PHE A 257 15.57 -4.70 12.04
C PHE A 257 15.97 -3.73 10.92
N ALA A 258 15.65 -2.44 11.07
CA ALA A 258 16.02 -1.39 10.13
C ALA A 258 17.56 -1.35 9.93
N ALA A 259 18.33 -1.37 11.02
CA ALA A 259 19.79 -1.44 10.94
C ALA A 259 20.29 -2.70 10.19
N LYS A 260 19.60 -3.84 10.33
CA LYS A 260 19.94 -5.11 9.67
C LYS A 260 19.48 -5.23 8.22
N LEU A 261 18.61 -4.36 7.72
CA LEU A 261 18.38 -4.23 6.28
C LEU A 261 19.63 -3.77 5.54
N LEU A 262 20.48 -2.98 6.19
CA LEU A 262 21.74 -2.47 5.63
C LEU A 262 22.91 -3.45 5.75
N ASP A 263 22.79 -4.48 6.60
CA ASP A 263 23.83 -5.48 6.83
C ASP A 263 23.81 -6.56 5.72
N PRO A 264 24.82 -6.63 4.83
CA PRO A 264 24.80 -7.55 3.68
C PRO A 264 24.73 -9.03 4.06
N LYS A 265 25.16 -9.40 5.26
CA LYS A 265 25.07 -10.79 5.74
C LYS A 265 23.65 -11.09 6.19
N ARG A 266 23.06 -10.20 6.99
CA ARG A 266 21.76 -10.43 7.63
C ARG A 266 20.59 -10.23 6.68
N ARG A 267 20.67 -9.21 5.84
CA ARG A 267 19.55 -8.79 4.97
C ARG A 267 19.10 -9.88 3.98
N ARG A 268 19.99 -10.80 3.61
CA ARG A 268 19.72 -11.95 2.73
C ARG A 268 18.89 -13.05 3.40
N GLU A 269 18.84 -13.04 4.73
CA GLU A 269 18.09 -14.04 5.50
C GLU A 269 16.60 -13.72 5.62
N PHE A 270 16.22 -12.44 5.47
CA PHE A 270 14.81 -12.04 5.49
C PHE A 270 14.14 -12.40 4.17
N ARG A 271 12.89 -12.86 4.23
CA ARG A 271 12.08 -13.21 3.05
C ARG A 271 10.67 -12.67 3.18
N VAL A 272 9.91 -13.14 4.17
CA VAL A 272 8.57 -12.62 4.48
C VAL A 272 8.64 -11.88 5.80
N VAL A 273 8.14 -10.64 5.82
CA VAL A 273 8.19 -9.77 7.00
C VAL A 273 6.79 -9.23 7.28
N VAL A 274 6.30 -9.37 8.50
CA VAL A 274 4.99 -8.83 8.92
C VAL A 274 5.16 -7.84 10.07
N LEU A 275 4.46 -6.71 9.99
CA LEU A 275 4.64 -5.63 10.95
C LEU A 275 3.43 -4.70 11.10
N PRO A 276 3.25 -4.10 12.30
CA PRO A 276 2.26 -3.05 12.54
C PRO A 276 2.44 -1.82 11.63
N ASN A 277 1.35 -1.07 11.46
CA ASN A 277 1.21 0.00 10.47
C ASN A 277 2.38 1.00 10.41
N LEU A 278 2.67 1.69 11.52
CA LEU A 278 3.69 2.76 11.55
C LEU A 278 5.10 2.23 11.25
N TYR A 279 5.44 1.04 11.72
CA TYR A 279 6.75 0.44 11.45
C TYR A 279 6.84 -0.01 10.00
N GLY A 280 5.77 -0.60 9.47
CA GLY A 280 5.63 -0.97 8.07
C GLY A 280 5.87 0.20 7.15
N ASP A 281 5.30 1.35 7.47
CA ASP A 281 5.48 2.56 6.69
C ASP A 281 6.96 2.94 6.51
N ILE A 282 7.65 3.13 7.62
CA ILE A 282 9.05 3.60 7.65
C ILE A 282 9.97 2.56 7.00
N VAL A 283 9.90 1.32 7.47
CA VAL A 283 10.83 0.25 7.08
C VAL A 283 10.70 -0.12 5.60
N THR A 284 9.47 -0.09 5.05
CA THR A 284 9.29 -0.45 3.64
C THR A 284 9.75 0.64 2.69
N ASP A 285 9.74 1.91 3.10
CA ASP A 285 10.33 3.01 2.34
C ASP A 285 11.86 2.91 2.33
N GLU A 286 12.49 2.60 3.48
CA GLU A 286 13.93 2.32 3.56
C GLU A 286 14.33 1.11 2.69
N ALA A 287 13.52 0.05 2.69
CA ALA A 287 13.73 -1.11 1.85
C ALA A 287 13.63 -0.76 0.35
N ALA A 288 12.66 0.08 -0.05
CA ALA A 288 12.54 0.54 -1.42
C ALA A 288 13.74 1.39 -1.87
N GLU A 289 14.36 2.14 -0.97
CA GLU A 289 15.59 2.90 -1.28
C GLU A 289 16.74 1.97 -1.73
N LEU A 290 16.88 0.80 -1.11
CA LEU A 290 17.87 -0.20 -1.52
C LEU A 290 17.65 -0.75 -2.95
N GLN A 291 16.41 -0.70 -3.46
CA GLN A 291 16.03 -1.13 -4.80
C GLN A 291 16.24 -0.04 -5.88
N GLY A 292 16.58 1.19 -5.48
CA GLY A 292 16.71 2.32 -6.40
C GLY A 292 15.69 3.44 -6.15
N GLY A 293 15.04 3.43 -4.99
CA GLY A 293 14.18 4.51 -4.52
C GLY A 293 12.70 4.22 -4.66
N VAL A 294 11.91 5.02 -3.95
CA VAL A 294 10.44 4.88 -3.90
C VAL A 294 9.75 4.98 -5.27
N GLY A 295 10.40 5.59 -6.26
CA GLY A 295 9.90 5.66 -7.65
C GLY A 295 9.88 4.32 -8.40
N THR A 296 10.47 3.26 -7.84
CA THR A 296 10.68 1.98 -8.53
C THR A 296 9.93 0.80 -7.94
N ALA A 297 9.34 0.93 -6.75
CA ALA A 297 8.57 -0.13 -6.10
C ALA A 297 7.06 0.11 -6.21
N GLY A 298 6.30 -0.95 -6.44
CA GLY A 298 4.83 -0.92 -6.41
C GLY A 298 4.29 -1.46 -5.08
N SER A 299 3.04 -1.14 -4.75
CA SER A 299 2.37 -1.71 -3.57
C SER A 299 0.97 -2.19 -3.87
N ALA A 300 0.51 -3.16 -3.07
CA ALA A 300 -0.86 -3.67 -3.12
C ALA A 300 -1.51 -3.52 -1.74
N ASN A 301 -2.69 -2.92 -1.69
CA ASN A 301 -3.53 -2.85 -0.51
C ASN A 301 -4.64 -3.88 -0.67
N ILE A 302 -4.62 -4.92 0.15
CA ILE A 302 -5.46 -6.11 0.02
C ILE A 302 -6.51 -6.12 1.13
N GLY A 303 -7.77 -6.27 0.73
CA GLY A 303 -8.88 -6.67 1.58
C GLY A 303 -9.47 -8.00 1.11
N LYS A 304 -10.49 -8.50 1.81
CA LYS A 304 -11.17 -9.75 1.40
C LYS A 304 -11.99 -9.57 0.13
N ARG A 305 -12.69 -8.45 0.01
CA ARG A 305 -13.58 -8.12 -1.12
C ARG A 305 -12.90 -7.30 -2.21
N TYR A 306 -12.16 -6.27 -1.81
CA TYR A 306 -11.52 -5.30 -2.70
C TYR A 306 -10.00 -5.39 -2.62
N ALA A 307 -9.31 -4.94 -3.68
CA ALA A 307 -7.88 -4.69 -3.65
C ALA A 307 -7.52 -3.41 -4.42
N MET A 308 -6.50 -2.70 -3.98
CA MET A 308 -6.03 -1.45 -4.59
C MET A 308 -4.52 -1.49 -4.79
N PHE A 309 -4.09 -1.33 -6.04
CA PHE A 309 -2.70 -1.34 -6.45
C PHE A 309 -2.27 0.10 -6.74
N GLU A 310 -1.19 0.55 -6.12
CA GLU A 310 -0.78 1.95 -6.19
C GLU A 310 0.74 2.12 -6.20
N ALA A 311 1.15 3.25 -6.78
CA ALA A 311 2.50 3.76 -6.63
C ALA A 311 2.74 4.20 -5.18
N ILE A 312 3.97 4.02 -4.68
CA ILE A 312 4.31 4.40 -3.30
C ILE A 312 4.77 5.87 -3.19
N HIS A 313 5.20 6.48 -4.29
CA HIS A 313 5.66 7.87 -4.31
C HIS A 313 4.48 8.87 -4.27
N GLY A 314 4.78 10.12 -3.93
CA GLY A 314 3.81 11.22 -3.94
C GLY A 314 3.45 11.74 -5.34
N SER A 315 2.62 12.79 -5.39
CA SER A 315 2.12 13.41 -6.62
C SER A 315 3.13 14.30 -7.36
N ALA A 316 4.27 14.60 -6.74
CA ALA A 316 5.34 15.43 -7.32
C ALA A 316 4.84 16.73 -8.01
N PRO A 317 4.09 17.60 -7.31
CA PRO A 317 3.46 18.79 -7.91
C PRO A 317 4.48 19.72 -8.59
N ARG A 318 5.69 19.84 -8.01
CA ARG A 318 6.80 20.61 -8.59
C ARG A 318 7.15 20.17 -10.02
N MET A 319 7.07 18.88 -10.34
CA MET A 319 7.32 18.43 -11.72
C MET A 319 6.26 18.91 -12.70
N VAL A 320 5.02 19.09 -12.24
CA VAL A 320 3.93 19.66 -13.06
C VAL A 320 4.16 21.15 -13.24
N GLU A 321 4.44 21.87 -12.15
CA GLU A 321 4.72 23.31 -12.15
C GLU A 321 5.90 23.69 -13.06
N GLU A 322 6.96 22.88 -13.06
CA GLU A 322 8.14 23.08 -13.90
C GLU A 322 7.97 22.55 -15.35
N GLY A 323 6.78 22.07 -15.73
CA GLY A 323 6.52 21.56 -17.09
C GLY A 323 7.23 20.23 -17.40
N ARG A 324 7.58 19.44 -16.39
CA ARG A 324 8.32 18.16 -16.51
C ARG A 324 7.45 16.91 -16.31
N ALA A 325 6.13 17.06 -16.22
CA ALA A 325 5.23 15.95 -15.92
C ALA A 325 5.26 14.83 -16.98
N GLU A 326 5.53 15.17 -18.25
CA GLU A 326 5.69 14.19 -19.31
C GLU A 326 6.88 13.25 -19.11
N PHE A 327 7.89 13.66 -18.32
CA PHE A 327 9.07 12.85 -17.98
C PHE A 327 8.89 12.06 -16.69
N ALA A 328 7.67 12.01 -16.14
CA ALA A 328 7.37 11.20 -14.96
C ALA A 328 7.60 9.71 -15.24
N ASN A 329 8.19 9.01 -14.27
CA ASN A 329 8.50 7.59 -14.39
C ASN A 329 7.30 6.72 -13.94
N PRO A 330 6.67 5.93 -14.84
CA PRO A 330 5.53 5.10 -14.48
C PRO A 330 5.94 3.75 -13.86
N SER A 331 7.23 3.49 -13.64
CA SER A 331 7.74 2.18 -13.17
C SER A 331 7.09 1.70 -11.88
N SER A 332 6.89 2.58 -10.88
CA SER A 332 6.21 2.21 -9.63
C SER A 332 4.78 1.70 -9.85
N LEU A 333 4.01 2.35 -10.73
CA LEU A 333 2.63 1.96 -11.02
C LEU A 333 2.55 0.74 -11.96
N LEU A 334 3.52 0.58 -12.87
CA LEU A 334 3.69 -0.64 -13.65
C LEU A 334 4.07 -1.84 -12.77
N ARG A 335 4.91 -1.65 -11.74
CA ARG A 335 5.19 -2.69 -10.73
C ARG A 335 3.96 -2.99 -9.88
N ALA A 336 3.17 -1.99 -9.51
CA ALA A 336 1.87 -2.24 -8.87
C ALA A 336 0.94 -3.04 -9.80
N SER A 337 1.01 -2.83 -11.11
CA SER A 337 0.26 -3.58 -12.11
C SER A 337 0.72 -5.04 -12.23
N VAL A 338 2.00 -5.35 -12.02
CA VAL A 338 2.47 -6.74 -11.87
C VAL A 338 1.74 -7.42 -10.71
N LEU A 339 1.64 -6.75 -9.55
CA LEU A 339 0.92 -7.28 -8.39
C LEU A 339 -0.58 -7.44 -8.67
N LEU A 340 -1.18 -6.48 -9.39
CA LEU A 340 -2.56 -6.55 -9.85
C LEU A 340 -2.77 -7.82 -10.68
N LEU A 341 -1.98 -8.00 -11.74
CA LEU A 341 -2.10 -9.13 -12.66
C LEU A 341 -1.98 -10.47 -11.93
N ARG A 342 -1.00 -10.62 -11.02
CA ARG A 342 -0.87 -11.82 -10.17
C ARG A 342 -2.11 -12.04 -9.30
N HIS A 343 -2.63 -10.98 -8.69
CA HIS A 343 -3.80 -11.05 -7.79
C HIS A 343 -5.08 -11.49 -8.50
N ILE A 344 -5.29 -11.04 -9.74
CA ILE A 344 -6.47 -11.41 -10.55
C ILE A 344 -6.26 -12.66 -11.42
N GLY A 345 -5.11 -13.34 -11.29
CA GLY A 345 -4.85 -14.65 -11.90
C GLY A 345 -4.16 -14.63 -13.28
N PHE A 346 -3.73 -13.46 -13.75
CA PHE A 346 -2.99 -13.26 -15.01
C PHE A 346 -1.48 -13.36 -14.76
N VAL A 347 -1.04 -14.53 -14.29
CA VAL A 347 0.33 -14.76 -13.82
C VAL A 347 1.35 -14.66 -14.96
N ALA A 348 1.03 -15.19 -16.14
CA ALA A 348 1.93 -15.15 -17.29
C ALA A 348 2.16 -13.72 -17.79
N GLU A 349 1.11 -12.90 -17.83
CA GLU A 349 1.18 -11.48 -18.18
C GLU A 349 1.99 -10.69 -17.14
N ALA A 350 1.81 -11.02 -15.86
CA ALA A 350 2.58 -10.43 -14.77
C ALA A 350 4.08 -10.72 -14.91
N GLU A 351 4.44 -11.98 -15.21
CA GLU A 351 5.84 -12.41 -15.39
C GLU A 351 6.50 -11.72 -16.59
N LYS A 352 5.79 -11.59 -17.72
CA LYS A 352 6.27 -10.84 -18.88
C LYS A 352 6.55 -9.38 -18.52
N LEU A 353 5.60 -8.71 -17.88
CA LEU A 353 5.75 -7.31 -17.47
C LEU A 353 6.90 -7.15 -16.46
N GLU A 354 6.96 -8.00 -15.44
CA GLU A 354 8.02 -7.99 -14.42
C GLU A 354 9.41 -8.16 -15.03
N THR A 355 9.56 -9.10 -15.96
CA THR A 355 10.84 -9.36 -16.65
C THR A 355 11.30 -8.16 -17.47
N VAL A 356 10.38 -7.51 -18.21
CA VAL A 356 10.71 -6.29 -18.96
C VAL A 356 11.12 -5.16 -18.01
N LEU A 357 10.40 -4.97 -16.90
CA LEU A 357 10.74 -3.93 -15.92
C LEU A 357 12.09 -4.20 -15.24
N ASP A 358 12.41 -5.46 -14.92
CA ASP A 358 13.71 -5.87 -14.37
C ASP A 358 14.84 -5.56 -15.36
N PHE A 359 14.63 -5.88 -16.64
CA PHE A 359 15.57 -5.55 -17.71
C PHE A 359 15.81 -4.04 -17.79
N CYS A 360 14.75 -3.22 -17.77
CA CYS A 360 14.84 -1.76 -17.78
C CYS A 360 15.59 -1.20 -16.56
N SER A 361 15.43 -1.79 -15.37
CA SER A 361 16.08 -1.33 -14.15
C SER A 361 17.59 -1.62 -14.10
N ARG A 362 18.07 -2.69 -14.76
CA ARG A 362 19.48 -3.10 -14.73
C ARG A 362 20.39 -2.30 -15.67
N GLU A 363 19.89 -1.93 -16.85
CA GLU A 363 20.69 -1.26 -17.87
C GLU A 363 20.75 0.27 -17.68
N LYS A 364 21.48 0.72 -16.64
CA LYS A 364 21.71 2.15 -16.34
C LYS A 364 22.32 2.95 -17.51
N SER A 365 22.96 2.29 -18.48
CA SER A 365 23.52 2.88 -19.70
C SER A 365 22.45 3.38 -20.70
N LYS A 366 21.18 2.99 -20.50
CA LYS A 366 20.05 3.38 -21.34
C LYS A 366 19.16 4.46 -20.71
N ARG A 367 19.72 5.43 -19.97
CA ARG A 367 18.94 6.59 -19.44
C ARG A 367 18.06 7.29 -20.48
N LYS A 368 18.42 7.25 -21.77
CA LYS A 368 17.57 7.76 -22.86
C LYS A 368 16.28 6.97 -23.10
N LEU A 369 16.16 5.75 -22.57
CA LEU A 369 15.01 4.87 -22.70
C LEU A 369 14.21 4.73 -21.39
N VAL A 370 14.70 5.27 -20.27
CA VAL A 370 14.00 5.25 -18.98
C VAL A 370 13.74 6.69 -18.54
N PRO A 371 12.55 7.02 -18.00
CA PRO A 371 12.29 8.39 -17.59
C PRO A 371 13.20 8.81 -16.42
N SER A 372 13.95 9.90 -16.61
CA SER A 372 14.82 10.51 -15.61
C SER A 372 14.12 11.56 -14.75
N GLY A 373 12.87 11.89 -15.08
CA GLY A 373 12.17 13.06 -14.55
C GLY A 373 12.58 14.38 -15.21
N ARG A 374 13.43 14.33 -16.26
CA ARG A 374 13.94 15.49 -17.00
C ARG A 374 14.00 15.18 -18.50
N SER A 375 14.22 16.23 -19.30
CA SER A 375 14.30 16.16 -20.75
C SER A 375 15.50 15.39 -21.31
N ASP A 376 16.44 14.95 -20.46
CA ASP A 376 17.57 14.10 -20.83
C ASP A 376 17.24 12.60 -20.79
N GLY A 377 16.04 12.23 -20.32
CA GLY A 377 15.50 10.87 -20.29
C GLY A 377 14.30 10.70 -21.21
N ALA A 378 13.74 9.50 -21.22
CA ALA A 378 12.52 9.19 -21.98
C ALA A 378 11.29 9.89 -21.36
N THR A 379 10.33 10.24 -22.20
CA THR A 379 8.98 10.57 -21.73
C THR A 379 8.29 9.31 -21.19
N CYS A 380 7.24 9.53 -20.38
CA CYS A 380 6.38 8.48 -19.85
C CYS A 380 5.80 7.61 -20.97
N THR A 381 5.36 8.25 -22.07
CA THR A 381 4.82 7.61 -23.26
C THR A 381 5.86 6.76 -23.99
N GLU A 382 7.05 7.32 -24.26
CA GLU A 382 8.14 6.59 -24.94
C GLU A 382 8.55 5.34 -24.15
N PHE A 383 8.60 5.44 -22.81
CA PHE A 383 8.89 4.30 -21.96
C PHE A 383 7.79 3.23 -22.02
N ALA A 384 6.52 3.63 -21.96
CA ALA A 384 5.40 2.69 -22.07
C ALA A 384 5.38 1.98 -23.43
N ASP A 385 5.62 2.72 -24.52
CA ASP A 385 5.73 2.16 -25.88
C ASP A 385 6.92 1.19 -25.98
N PHE A 386 8.05 1.52 -25.38
CA PHE A 386 9.21 0.63 -25.29
C PHE A 386 8.87 -0.67 -24.54
N VAL A 387 8.17 -0.58 -23.41
CA VAL A 387 7.71 -1.74 -22.64
C VAL A 387 6.81 -2.63 -23.50
N MET A 388 5.77 -2.07 -24.13
CA MET A 388 4.85 -2.82 -24.99
C MET A 388 5.55 -3.46 -26.19
N LYS A 389 6.56 -2.79 -26.78
CA LYS A 389 7.36 -3.34 -27.88
C LYS A 389 8.30 -4.47 -27.45
N THR A 390 8.68 -4.51 -26.18
CA THR A 390 9.65 -5.49 -25.63
C THR A 390 8.94 -6.73 -25.11
N ILE A 391 7.73 -6.61 -24.54
CA ILE A 391 6.94 -7.74 -24.01
C ILE A 391 6.85 -8.94 -24.98
N PRO A 392 6.58 -8.78 -26.30
CA PRO A 392 6.49 -9.92 -27.21
C PRO A 392 7.80 -10.61 -27.57
N LYS A 393 8.95 -10.05 -27.16
CA LYS A 393 10.29 -10.53 -27.52
C LYS A 393 10.96 -11.34 -26.42
N ILE A 394 10.31 -11.42 -25.26
CA ILE A 394 10.67 -12.24 -24.10
C ILE A 394 9.69 -13.41 -24.06
#